data_AF-A0A953U8J6-F1
#
_entry.id   AF-A0A953U8J6-F1
#
_cell.length_a   1.000
_cell.length_b   1.000
_cell.length_c   1.000
_cell.angle_alpha   90.00
_cell.angle_beta   90.00
_cell.angle_gamma   90.00
#
_symmetry.space_group_name_H-M   'P 1'
#
loop_
_entity.id
_entity.type
_entity.pdbx_description
1 polymer ?
#
loop_
_entity_poly.entity_id
_entity_poly.type
_entity_poly.pdbx_seq_one_letter_code
_entity_poly.pdbx_strand_id
1 'polypeptide(L)'
;MKRVVALLMAASLCDAYSALSHEAIIDSVWQSHILPLLRQRFPNATPDELKQAHAYVYGGSQIQDMGYFPFSSHLFSDLTHYVRSGDFVATMLRDAQTLDEYAFAVGALAHYTADRNGHPAINHSVGMVYPKLRRKLGRDPAYDDDPADHLKVEFSFDVIQVARGLYAPDAYHDFIGFEVSKPVLERAFVDTYGIELKEIFGNLDFGIGTYRFAMGKVIPEMTKVAWDSKRDDIEKLSPGIARKMKARNRVQ
;
A
#
# COMPACT_ATOMS: atom_id res chain seq x y z
N MET A 1 18.64 3.25 -33.93
CA MET A 1 18.00 4.13 -32.93
C MET A 1 16.51 4.42 -33.21
N LYS A 2 15.69 3.46 -33.68
CA LYS A 2 14.23 3.66 -33.85
C LYS A 2 13.38 2.49 -33.33
N ARG A 3 13.95 1.58 -32.54
CA ARG A 3 13.25 0.40 -32.01
C ARG A 3 13.23 0.28 -30.47
N VAL A 4 13.78 1.26 -29.75
CA VAL A 4 13.85 1.25 -28.26
C VAL A 4 12.76 2.13 -27.61
N VAL A 5 12.00 2.90 -28.40
CA VAL A 5 10.98 3.85 -27.87
C VAL A 5 9.59 3.21 -27.71
N ALA A 6 9.39 1.98 -28.18
CA ALA A 6 8.07 1.34 -28.18
C ALA A 6 7.73 0.49 -26.92
N LEU A 7 8.65 0.37 -25.95
CA LEU A 7 8.43 -0.45 -24.75
C LEU A 7 8.10 0.33 -23.46
N LEU A 8 7.88 1.64 -23.53
CA LEU A 8 7.45 2.47 -22.39
C LEU A 8 5.96 2.86 -22.43
N MET A 9 5.20 2.32 -23.37
CA MET A 9 3.75 2.62 -23.55
C MET A 9 2.84 1.44 -23.21
N ALA A 10 3.33 0.50 -22.40
CA ALA A 10 2.50 -0.48 -21.71
C ALA A 10 2.65 -0.30 -20.19
N ALA A 11 2.51 0.94 -19.70
CA ALA A 11 2.09 1.13 -18.33
C ALA A 11 0.62 0.70 -18.29
N SER A 12 0.37 -0.48 -17.73
CA SER A 12 -0.95 -0.88 -17.24
C SER A 12 -1.56 0.29 -16.49
N LEU A 13 -2.86 0.53 -16.69
CA LEU A 13 -3.64 1.52 -15.94
C LEU A 13 -3.25 1.44 -14.46
N CYS A 14 -2.66 2.52 -13.92
CA CYS A 14 -2.22 2.58 -12.53
C CYS A 14 -3.46 2.45 -11.64
N ASP A 15 -3.47 1.42 -10.79
CA ASP A 15 -4.53 1.19 -9.82
C ASP A 15 -4.52 2.30 -8.77
N ALA A 16 -5.72 2.64 -8.33
CA ALA A 16 -5.98 3.79 -7.48
C ALA A 16 -5.80 3.37 -6.00
N TYR A 17 -5.22 4.24 -5.17
CA TYR A 17 -4.53 3.82 -3.95
C TYR A 17 -5.46 3.62 -2.76
N SER A 18 -5.36 2.43 -2.20
CA SER A 18 -6.12 1.90 -1.07
C SER A 18 -5.24 0.84 -0.45
N ALA A 19 -5.53 0.48 0.80
CA ALA A 19 -4.75 -0.48 1.57
C ALA A 19 -4.32 -1.72 0.77
N LEU A 20 -5.25 -2.47 0.16
CA LEU A 20 -4.84 -3.69 -0.56
C LEU A 20 -4.08 -3.37 -1.86
N SER A 21 -4.33 -2.23 -2.51
CA SER A 21 -3.64 -1.83 -3.73
C SER A 21 -2.12 -1.69 -3.53
N HIS A 22 -1.67 -1.24 -2.36
CA HIS A 22 -0.24 -1.23 -2.01
C HIS A 22 0.36 -2.64 -2.00
N GLU A 23 -0.36 -3.63 -1.45
CA GLU A 23 0.07 -5.03 -1.44
C GLU A 23 0.16 -5.60 -2.86
N ALA A 24 -0.85 -5.33 -3.70
CA ALA A 24 -0.83 -5.78 -5.10
C ALA A 24 0.35 -5.22 -5.89
N ILE A 25 0.80 -3.99 -5.57
CA ILE A 25 2.00 -3.44 -6.19
C ILE A 25 3.22 -4.23 -5.78
N ILE A 26 3.38 -4.52 -4.48
CA ILE A 26 4.47 -5.36 -3.99
C ILE A 26 4.46 -6.70 -4.73
N ASP A 27 3.32 -7.37 -4.82
CA ASP A 27 3.19 -8.65 -5.53
C ASP A 27 3.60 -8.56 -7.00
N SER A 28 3.12 -7.51 -7.68
CA SER A 28 3.34 -7.34 -9.11
C SER A 28 4.82 -7.12 -9.46
N VAL A 29 5.59 -6.53 -8.54
CA VAL A 29 7.01 -6.21 -8.74
C VAL A 29 7.95 -7.06 -7.89
N TRP A 30 7.43 -8.00 -7.09
CA TRP A 30 8.24 -8.81 -6.17
C TRP A 30 9.35 -9.56 -6.90
N GLN A 31 8.97 -10.41 -7.87
CA GLN A 31 9.94 -11.25 -8.60
C GLN A 31 10.84 -10.45 -9.55
N SER A 32 10.30 -9.38 -10.14
CA SER A 32 10.96 -8.63 -11.21
C SER A 32 11.91 -7.54 -10.71
N HIS A 33 11.63 -6.94 -9.54
CA HIS A 33 12.38 -5.79 -9.03
C HIS A 33 12.80 -5.97 -7.57
N ILE A 34 11.87 -6.26 -6.66
CA ILE A 34 12.15 -6.23 -5.22
C ILE A 34 13.11 -7.36 -4.82
N LEU A 35 12.80 -8.61 -5.17
CA LEU A 35 13.64 -9.76 -4.87
C LEU A 35 15.06 -9.64 -5.46
N PRO A 36 15.25 -9.20 -6.73
CA PRO A 36 16.56 -8.86 -7.26
C PRO A 36 17.30 -7.79 -6.44
N LEU A 37 16.63 -6.71 -6.02
CA LEU A 37 17.24 -5.65 -5.20
C LEU A 37 17.70 -6.18 -3.83
N LEU A 38 16.88 -7.00 -3.18
CA LEU A 38 17.23 -7.61 -1.89
C LEU A 38 18.46 -8.53 -2.05
N ARG A 39 18.47 -9.41 -3.05
CA ARG A 39 19.61 -10.29 -3.33
C ARG A 39 20.88 -9.54 -3.71
N GLN A 40 20.76 -8.42 -4.41
CA GLN A 40 21.91 -7.60 -4.77
C GLN A 40 22.58 -6.99 -3.54
N ARG A 41 21.80 -6.49 -2.57
CA ARG A 41 22.35 -5.90 -1.34
C ARG A 41 22.77 -6.96 -0.31
N PHE A 42 22.05 -8.08 -0.27
CA PHE A 42 22.27 -9.20 0.67
C PHE A 42 22.47 -10.52 -0.10
N PRO A 43 23.63 -10.72 -0.74
CA PRO A 43 23.87 -11.87 -1.63
C PRO A 43 23.87 -13.24 -0.92
N ASN A 44 24.05 -13.24 0.40
CA ASN A 44 24.07 -14.46 1.22
C ASN A 44 22.70 -14.77 1.85
N ALA A 45 21.66 -13.97 1.57
CA ALA A 45 20.33 -14.19 2.13
C ALA A 45 19.75 -15.53 1.66
N THR A 46 19.34 -16.34 2.62
CA THR A 46 18.71 -17.63 2.39
C THR A 46 17.27 -17.46 1.85
N PRO A 47 16.69 -18.50 1.24
CA PRO A 47 15.29 -18.46 0.82
C PRO A 47 14.31 -18.11 1.96
N ASP A 48 14.56 -18.60 3.17
CA ASP A 48 13.70 -18.34 4.33
C ASP A 48 13.81 -16.89 4.81
N GLU A 49 15.03 -16.33 4.84
CA GLU A 49 15.23 -14.91 5.14
C GLU A 49 14.59 -14.00 4.08
N LEU A 50 14.66 -14.37 2.80
CA LEU A 50 14.00 -13.62 1.72
C LEU A 50 12.47 -13.71 1.81
N LYS A 51 11.95 -14.84 2.29
CA LYS A 51 10.52 -14.98 2.58
C LYS A 51 10.11 -14.08 3.76
N GLN A 52 10.90 -14.06 4.84
CA GLN A 52 10.68 -13.15 5.97
C GLN A 52 10.76 -11.68 5.54
N ALA A 53 11.75 -11.33 4.71
CA ALA A 53 11.89 -9.99 4.16
C ALA A 53 10.64 -9.54 3.40
N HIS A 54 9.92 -10.44 2.74
CA HIS A 54 8.67 -10.10 2.06
C HIS A 54 7.61 -9.53 3.02
N ALA A 55 7.53 -10.05 4.24
CA ALA A 55 6.63 -9.55 5.29
C ALA A 55 6.96 -8.12 5.71
N TYR A 56 8.25 -7.79 5.74
CA TYR A 56 8.72 -6.43 5.99
C TYR A 56 8.43 -5.49 4.81
N VAL A 57 8.54 -5.97 3.56
CA VAL A 57 8.14 -5.17 2.40
C VAL A 57 6.64 -4.81 2.47
N TYR A 58 5.76 -5.75 2.80
CA TYR A 58 4.35 -5.45 3.02
C TYR A 58 4.11 -4.49 4.19
N GLY A 59 4.77 -4.73 5.34
CA GLY A 59 4.63 -3.82 6.48
C GLY A 59 5.11 -2.42 6.18
N GLY A 60 6.17 -2.28 5.38
CA GLY A 60 6.67 -1.00 4.89
C GLY A 60 5.73 -0.35 3.87
N SER A 61 5.03 -1.12 3.04
CA SER A 61 4.15 -0.57 2.00
C SER A 61 2.88 0.11 2.50
N GLN A 62 2.62 0.11 3.81
CA GLN A 62 1.58 0.93 4.43
C GLN A 62 2.06 1.70 5.66
N ILE A 63 3.36 1.74 5.94
CA ILE A 63 3.81 2.27 7.24
C ILE A 63 3.35 3.72 7.43
N GLN A 64 3.37 4.54 6.38
CA GLN A 64 2.95 5.94 6.44
C GLN A 64 1.47 6.10 6.81
N ASP A 65 0.60 5.12 6.54
CA ASP A 65 -0.82 5.14 6.92
C ASP A 65 -1.07 4.72 8.36
N MET A 66 -0.08 4.11 9.03
CA MET A 66 -0.23 3.55 10.36
C MET A 66 -0.83 4.55 11.37
N GLY A 67 -0.51 5.83 11.25
CA GLY A 67 -0.99 6.92 12.10
C GLY A 67 -2.50 7.15 12.08
N TYR A 68 -3.18 6.78 10.99
CA TYR A 68 -4.63 6.93 10.85
C TYR A 68 -5.44 5.74 11.41
N PHE A 69 -4.78 4.68 11.90
CA PHE A 69 -5.43 3.57 12.58
C PHE A 69 -5.72 3.90 14.06
N PRO A 70 -6.70 3.23 14.69
CA PRO A 70 -7.01 3.45 16.10
C PRO A 70 -5.79 3.27 17.00
N PHE A 71 -5.70 4.11 18.04
CA PHE A 71 -4.63 4.09 19.05
C PHE A 71 -3.21 4.38 18.51
N SER A 72 -3.15 4.97 17.32
CA SER A 72 -1.93 5.40 16.66
C SER A 72 -1.75 6.92 16.77
N SER A 73 -0.93 7.52 15.90
CA SER A 73 -0.64 8.95 15.88
C SER A 73 -0.92 9.57 14.51
N HIS A 74 -1.99 10.36 14.37
CA HIS A 74 -2.26 11.07 13.12
C HIS A 74 -1.08 11.96 12.69
N LEU A 75 -0.41 12.60 13.67
CA LEU A 75 0.78 13.42 13.40
C LEU A 75 1.89 12.62 12.72
N PHE A 76 2.05 11.33 13.03
CA PHE A 76 3.00 10.48 12.33
C PHE A 76 2.64 10.34 10.85
N SER A 77 1.38 10.04 10.53
CA SER A 77 0.92 9.93 9.15
C SER A 77 0.99 11.28 8.43
N ASP A 78 0.55 12.36 9.06
CA ASP A 78 0.61 13.71 8.47
C ASP A 78 2.05 14.09 8.10
N LEU A 79 3.01 13.86 9.00
CA LEU A 79 4.42 14.15 8.72
C LEU A 79 4.94 13.26 7.59
N THR A 80 4.72 11.96 7.67
CA THR A 80 5.26 11.01 6.67
C THR A 80 4.59 11.14 5.30
N HIS A 81 3.39 11.69 5.21
CA HIS A 81 2.68 11.96 3.94
C HIS A 81 2.93 13.35 3.36
N TYR A 82 3.08 14.37 4.18
CA TYR A 82 3.04 15.76 3.70
C TYR A 82 4.31 16.57 3.98
N VAL A 83 5.17 16.15 4.90
CA VAL A 83 6.33 16.93 5.31
C VAL A 83 7.59 16.11 5.03
N ARG A 84 8.40 16.52 4.05
CA ARG A 84 9.69 15.87 3.76
C ARG A 84 9.60 14.35 3.59
N SER A 85 8.48 13.83 3.10
CA SER A 85 8.20 12.39 2.93
C SER A 85 9.28 11.64 2.15
N GLY A 86 9.82 12.27 1.10
CA GLY A 86 10.93 11.72 0.34
C GLY A 86 12.23 11.61 1.14
N ASP A 87 12.51 12.57 2.03
CA ASP A 87 13.67 12.52 2.92
C ASP A 87 13.51 11.40 3.96
N PHE A 88 12.29 11.20 4.49
CA PHE A 88 11.99 10.11 5.42
C PHE A 88 12.26 8.75 4.78
N VAL A 89 11.76 8.50 3.56
CA VAL A 89 12.01 7.26 2.82
C VAL A 89 13.49 7.10 2.47
N ALA A 90 14.14 8.17 1.98
CA ALA A 90 15.56 8.13 1.64
C ALA A 90 16.44 7.82 2.87
N THR A 91 16.07 8.37 4.03
CA THR A 91 16.73 8.12 5.31
C THR A 91 16.58 6.66 5.73
N MET A 92 15.37 6.08 5.64
CA MET A 92 15.18 4.64 5.92
C MET A 92 16.04 3.75 5.00
N LEU A 93 16.09 4.04 3.69
CA LEU A 93 16.88 3.24 2.74
C LEU A 93 18.39 3.34 2.98
N ARG A 94 18.85 4.54 3.35
CA ARG A 94 20.25 4.84 3.67
C ARG A 94 20.67 4.12 4.95
N ASP A 95 19.85 4.20 5.99
CA ASP A 95 20.22 3.78 7.34
C ASP A 95 19.81 2.35 7.66
N ALA A 96 19.22 1.62 6.71
CA ALA A 96 18.94 0.20 6.81
C ALA A 96 20.22 -0.64 6.90
N GLN A 97 20.34 -1.39 8.00
CA GLN A 97 21.51 -2.19 8.36
C GLN A 97 21.30 -3.69 8.12
N THR A 98 20.05 -4.16 8.13
CA THR A 98 19.70 -5.58 7.96
C THR A 98 18.85 -5.80 6.71
N LEU A 99 18.71 -7.06 6.29
CA LEU A 99 17.81 -7.44 5.21
C LEU A 99 16.37 -6.97 5.49
N ASP A 100 15.89 -7.19 6.71
CA ASP A 100 14.53 -6.82 7.14
C ASP A 100 14.33 -5.31 7.20
N GLU A 101 15.30 -4.55 7.72
CA GLU A 101 15.25 -3.08 7.70
C GLU A 101 15.23 -2.54 6.27
N TYR A 102 16.04 -3.12 5.37
CA TYR A 102 16.09 -2.68 3.98
C TYR A 102 14.83 -3.05 3.22
N ALA A 103 14.29 -4.25 3.44
CA ALA A 103 13.03 -4.69 2.88
C ALA A 103 11.88 -3.78 3.33
N PHE A 104 11.82 -3.47 4.62
CA PHE A 104 10.86 -2.50 5.16
C PHE A 104 10.97 -1.13 4.50
N ALA A 105 12.19 -0.61 4.34
CA ALA A 105 12.43 0.65 3.66
C ALA A 105 12.04 0.63 2.16
N VAL A 106 12.24 -0.50 1.47
CA VAL A 106 11.77 -0.69 0.09
C VAL A 106 10.25 -0.71 0.01
N GLY A 107 9.58 -1.31 0.99
CA GLY A 107 8.12 -1.21 1.14
C GLY A 107 7.66 0.25 1.28
N ALA A 108 8.29 1.01 2.17
CA ALA A 108 7.95 2.43 2.36
C ALA A 108 8.20 3.28 1.11
N LEU A 109 9.25 2.95 0.33
CA LEU A 109 9.47 3.56 -0.99
C LEU A 109 8.36 3.22 -1.98
N ALA A 110 7.89 1.96 -1.98
CA ALA A 110 6.77 1.56 -2.82
C ALA A 110 5.54 2.40 -2.48
N HIS A 111 5.19 2.53 -1.19
CA HIS A 111 4.09 3.39 -0.71
C HIS A 111 4.22 4.85 -1.17
N TYR A 112 5.37 5.48 -0.91
CA TYR A 112 5.62 6.87 -1.33
C TYR A 112 5.47 7.06 -2.85
N THR A 113 5.98 6.11 -3.63
CA THR A 113 5.91 6.17 -5.10
C THR A 113 4.48 5.93 -5.58
N ALA A 114 3.77 5.06 -4.89
CA ALA A 114 2.40 4.70 -5.15
C ALA A 114 1.48 5.93 -5.05
N ASP A 115 1.41 6.53 -3.88
CA ASP A 115 0.51 7.66 -3.60
C ASP A 115 0.75 8.84 -4.52
N ARG A 116 2.03 9.16 -4.74
CA ARG A 116 2.44 10.24 -5.63
C ARG A 116 1.89 10.06 -7.05
N ASN A 117 1.85 8.82 -7.53
CA ASN A 117 1.48 8.52 -8.90
C ASN A 117 -0.01 8.25 -9.09
N GLY A 118 -0.73 7.69 -8.10
CA GLY A 118 -2.15 7.37 -8.28
C GLY A 118 -3.15 8.18 -7.49
N HIS A 119 -2.78 8.98 -6.48
CA HIS A 119 -3.75 9.92 -5.91
C HIS A 119 -4.36 10.87 -6.94
N PRO A 120 -3.67 11.34 -8.00
CA PRO A 120 -4.33 12.07 -9.07
C PRO A 120 -5.50 11.31 -9.72
N ALA A 121 -5.38 9.97 -9.84
CA ALA A 121 -6.46 9.13 -10.36
C ALA A 121 -7.59 8.93 -9.35
N ILE A 122 -7.28 8.82 -8.06
CA ILE A 122 -8.30 8.81 -7.00
C ILE A 122 -9.05 10.14 -6.96
N ASN A 123 -8.35 11.27 -6.88
CA ASN A 123 -8.96 12.61 -6.82
C ASN A 123 -9.90 12.83 -8.02
N HIS A 124 -9.46 12.40 -9.20
CA HIS A 124 -10.32 12.42 -10.39
C HIS A 124 -11.57 11.55 -10.23
N SER A 125 -11.40 10.33 -9.72
CA SER A 125 -12.49 9.39 -9.48
C SER A 125 -13.48 9.91 -8.44
N VAL A 126 -13.01 10.55 -7.37
CA VAL A 126 -13.85 11.23 -6.37
C VAL A 126 -14.73 12.29 -7.03
N GLY A 127 -14.15 13.14 -7.89
CA GLY A 127 -14.93 14.13 -8.63
C GLY A 127 -15.96 13.51 -9.59
N MET A 128 -15.71 12.31 -10.12
CA MET A 128 -16.66 11.57 -10.96
C MET A 128 -17.78 10.93 -10.15
N VAL A 129 -17.46 10.28 -9.04
CA VAL A 129 -18.42 9.56 -8.17
C VAL A 129 -19.31 10.54 -7.41
N TYR A 130 -18.81 11.73 -7.05
CA TYR A 130 -19.53 12.73 -6.28
C TYR A 130 -19.73 14.05 -7.06
N PRO A 131 -20.70 14.13 -7.99
CA PRO A 131 -20.93 15.33 -8.81
C PRO A 131 -21.23 16.60 -8.02
N LYS A 132 -21.80 16.47 -6.80
CA LYS A 132 -22.04 17.62 -5.90
C LYS A 132 -20.72 18.19 -5.39
N LEU A 133 -19.82 17.33 -4.94
CA LEU A 133 -18.49 17.68 -4.45
C LEU A 133 -17.66 18.32 -5.58
N ARG A 134 -17.68 17.71 -6.77
CA ARG A 134 -17.04 18.26 -7.98
C ARG A 134 -17.52 19.67 -8.34
N ARG A 135 -18.81 19.97 -8.19
CA ARG A 135 -19.31 21.33 -8.43
C ARG A 135 -18.79 22.35 -7.42
N LYS A 136 -18.48 21.93 -6.20
CA LYS A 136 -17.99 22.79 -5.12
C LYS A 136 -16.48 23.02 -5.19
N LEU A 137 -15.71 21.97 -5.48
CA LEU A 137 -14.25 21.95 -5.32
C LEU A 137 -13.47 21.80 -6.63
N GLY A 138 -14.17 21.61 -7.74
CA GLY A 138 -13.54 21.39 -9.04
C GLY A 138 -13.37 19.92 -9.38
N ARG A 139 -12.59 19.64 -10.43
CA ARG A 139 -12.56 18.33 -11.09
C ARG A 139 -11.98 17.23 -10.21
N ASP A 140 -10.95 17.55 -9.43
CA ASP A 140 -10.11 16.57 -8.73
C ASP A 140 -9.99 16.97 -7.24
N PRO A 141 -11.06 16.81 -6.43
CA PRO A 141 -11.02 17.09 -5.00
C PRO A 141 -9.91 16.28 -4.33
N ALA A 142 -9.13 16.93 -3.47
CA ALA A 142 -8.05 16.29 -2.74
C ALA A 142 -8.58 15.51 -1.52
N TYR A 143 -7.73 14.68 -0.91
CA TYR A 143 -8.06 13.97 0.32
C TYR A 143 -8.50 14.93 1.43
N ASP A 144 -7.75 16.00 1.65
CA ASP A 144 -8.02 16.99 2.70
C ASP A 144 -9.35 17.75 2.52
N ASP A 145 -9.92 17.74 1.32
CA ASP A 145 -11.19 18.39 1.05
C ASP A 145 -12.41 17.59 1.58
N ASP A 146 -12.35 16.26 1.46
CA ASP A 146 -13.39 15.33 1.93
C ASP A 146 -12.82 13.91 2.14
N PRO A 147 -12.17 13.66 3.30
CA PRO A 147 -11.53 12.37 3.58
C PRO A 147 -12.50 11.19 3.54
N ALA A 148 -13.76 11.42 3.92
CA ALA A 148 -14.75 10.36 4.02
C ALA A 148 -15.19 9.84 2.64
N ASP A 149 -15.45 10.74 1.70
CA ASP A 149 -15.80 10.35 0.33
C ASP A 149 -14.57 9.86 -0.46
N HIS A 150 -13.38 10.37 -0.12
CA HIS A 150 -12.11 9.90 -0.68
C HIS A 150 -11.83 8.43 -0.30
N LEU A 151 -11.85 8.11 1.00
CA LEU A 151 -11.69 6.74 1.50
C LEU A 151 -12.71 5.75 0.93
N LYS A 152 -13.95 6.18 0.65
CA LYS A 152 -14.95 5.31 0.00
C LYS A 152 -14.57 4.95 -1.43
N VAL A 153 -14.00 5.90 -2.18
CA VAL A 153 -13.54 5.67 -3.54
C VAL A 153 -12.34 4.73 -3.53
N GLU A 154 -11.36 4.99 -2.67
CA GLU A 154 -10.20 4.11 -2.45
C GLU A 154 -10.65 2.69 -2.12
N PHE A 155 -11.53 2.51 -1.13
CA PHE A 155 -12.05 1.20 -0.76
C PHE A 155 -12.84 0.53 -1.90
N SER A 156 -13.51 1.30 -2.77
CA SER A 156 -14.20 0.73 -3.93
C SER A 156 -13.24 0.11 -4.94
N PHE A 157 -12.02 0.64 -5.06
CA PHE A 157 -10.97 0.03 -5.89
C PHE A 157 -10.52 -1.30 -5.29
N ASP A 158 -10.30 -1.38 -3.98
CA ASP A 158 -10.00 -2.66 -3.30
C ASP A 158 -11.05 -3.73 -3.60
N VAL A 159 -12.34 -3.37 -3.49
CA VAL A 159 -13.43 -4.30 -3.80
C VAL A 159 -13.37 -4.80 -5.24
N ILE A 160 -13.08 -3.91 -6.21
CA ILE A 160 -12.99 -4.27 -7.63
C ILE A 160 -11.74 -5.12 -7.90
N GLN A 161 -10.62 -4.87 -7.25
CA GLN A 161 -9.41 -5.67 -7.39
C GLN A 161 -9.59 -7.08 -6.83
N VAL A 162 -10.23 -7.22 -5.66
CA VAL A 162 -10.68 -8.53 -5.13
C VAL A 162 -11.58 -9.22 -6.15
N ALA A 163 -12.58 -8.51 -6.69
CA ALA A 163 -13.51 -9.06 -7.67
C ALA A 163 -12.83 -9.59 -8.95
N ARG A 164 -11.67 -9.03 -9.31
CA ARG A 164 -10.86 -9.45 -10.46
C ARG A 164 -9.91 -10.61 -10.15
N GLY A 165 -9.84 -11.04 -8.90
CA GLY A 165 -8.82 -11.96 -8.41
C GLY A 165 -7.42 -11.42 -8.65
N LEU A 166 -7.23 -10.12 -8.42
CA LEU A 166 -5.93 -9.45 -8.56
C LEU A 166 -5.13 -9.44 -7.25
N TYR A 167 -5.76 -9.75 -6.12
CA TYR A 167 -5.07 -9.99 -4.85
C TYR A 167 -4.74 -11.46 -4.66
N ALA A 168 -3.62 -11.72 -4.00
CA ALA A 168 -3.25 -13.06 -3.61
C ALA A 168 -4.26 -13.65 -2.61
N PRO A 169 -4.36 -14.99 -2.52
CA PRO A 169 -5.26 -15.63 -1.56
C PRO A 169 -4.89 -15.26 -0.11
N ASP A 170 -5.85 -15.16 0.81
CA ASP A 170 -5.57 -14.87 2.23
C ASP A 170 -4.52 -15.80 2.85
N ALA A 171 -4.50 -17.08 2.46
CA ALA A 171 -3.50 -18.03 2.93
C ALA A 171 -2.07 -17.61 2.57
N TYR A 172 -1.88 -16.89 1.46
CA TYR A 172 -0.61 -16.31 1.05
C TYR A 172 -0.19 -15.14 1.95
N HIS A 173 -1.11 -14.20 2.20
CA HIS A 173 -0.84 -13.06 3.09
C HIS A 173 -0.65 -13.50 4.55
N ASP A 174 -1.48 -14.43 5.04
CA ASP A 174 -1.35 -15.03 6.37
C ASP A 174 -0.01 -15.78 6.54
N PHE A 175 0.54 -16.33 5.46
CA PHE A 175 1.81 -17.04 5.46
C PHE A 175 3.04 -16.13 5.44
N ILE A 176 2.92 -14.95 4.81
CA ILE A 176 4.00 -13.97 4.73
C ILE A 176 3.98 -13.08 5.99
N GLY A 177 2.82 -12.54 6.37
CA GLY A 177 2.66 -11.64 7.50
C GLY A 177 2.90 -10.16 7.16
N PHE A 178 2.66 -9.30 8.15
CA PHE A 178 2.87 -7.85 8.10
C PHE A 178 3.85 -7.45 9.20
N GLU A 179 5.11 -7.18 8.86
CA GLU A 179 6.16 -6.92 9.85
C GLU A 179 6.64 -5.46 9.83
N VAL A 180 6.87 -4.89 11.02
CA VAL A 180 7.34 -3.50 11.18
C VAL A 180 8.76 -3.50 11.74
N SER A 181 9.69 -2.93 10.98
CA SER A 181 11.07 -2.79 11.44
C SER A 181 11.24 -1.51 12.27
N LYS A 182 10.93 -1.61 13.57
CA LYS A 182 10.99 -0.49 14.52
C LYS A 182 12.33 0.26 14.55
N PRO A 183 13.51 -0.40 14.55
CA PRO A 183 14.76 0.32 14.71
C PRO A 183 15.05 1.29 13.56
N VAL A 184 14.82 0.91 12.30
CA VAL A 184 15.02 1.83 11.16
C VAL A 184 13.94 2.90 11.10
N LEU A 185 12.70 2.56 11.49
CA LEU A 185 11.59 3.50 11.58
C LEU A 185 11.89 4.63 12.58
N GLU A 186 12.34 4.28 13.79
CA GLU A 186 12.69 5.23 14.84
C GLU A 186 13.85 6.14 14.44
N ARG A 187 14.95 5.55 13.94
CA ARG A 187 16.12 6.32 13.48
C ARG A 187 15.73 7.29 12.37
N ALA A 188 15.01 6.82 11.37
CA ALA A 188 14.65 7.65 10.23
C ALA A 188 13.67 8.78 10.59
N PHE A 189 12.75 8.51 11.52
CA PHE A 189 11.80 9.51 11.98
C PHE A 189 12.51 10.63 12.77
N VAL A 190 13.41 10.28 13.68
CA VAL A 190 14.23 11.26 14.43
C VAL A 190 15.12 12.05 13.48
N ASP A 191 15.82 11.39 12.56
CA ASP A 191 16.75 12.05 11.64
C ASP A 191 16.04 13.01 10.67
N THR A 192 14.78 12.72 10.31
CA THR A 192 14.01 13.54 9.36
C THR A 192 13.30 14.70 10.05
N TYR A 193 12.70 14.44 11.23
CA TYR A 193 11.78 15.38 11.89
C TYR A 193 12.30 15.96 13.20
N GLY A 194 13.36 15.38 13.77
CA GLY A 194 13.90 15.78 15.07
C GLY A 194 12.98 15.42 16.25
N ILE A 195 12.06 14.47 16.06
CA ILE A 195 11.07 14.04 17.04
C ILE A 195 11.23 12.53 17.27
N GLU A 196 11.23 12.08 18.52
CA GLU A 196 11.19 10.65 18.84
C GLU A 196 9.77 10.10 18.71
N LEU A 197 9.60 8.87 18.19
CA LEU A 197 8.26 8.27 18.06
C LEU A 197 7.50 8.22 19.39
N LYS A 198 8.20 7.98 20.51
CA LYS A 198 7.60 7.94 21.85
C LYS A 198 6.99 9.27 22.30
N GLU A 199 7.34 10.39 21.66
CA GLU A 199 6.76 11.71 21.95
C GLU A 199 5.37 11.88 21.32
N ILE A 200 5.08 11.14 20.25
CA ILE A 200 3.83 11.27 19.48
C ILE A 200 2.95 10.02 19.53
N PHE A 201 3.51 8.87 19.91
CA PHE A 201 2.79 7.64 20.18
C PHE A 201 2.62 7.42 21.67
N GLY A 202 1.37 7.30 22.14
CA GLY A 202 1.11 6.91 23.54
C GLY A 202 1.65 5.51 23.86
N ASN A 203 1.52 4.58 22.91
CA ASN A 203 2.16 3.26 22.95
C ASN A 203 2.40 2.77 21.51
N LEU A 204 3.66 2.83 21.05
CA LEU A 204 4.03 2.46 19.69
C LEU A 204 3.73 0.99 19.38
N ASP A 205 4.00 0.07 20.31
CA ASP A 205 3.76 -1.35 20.11
C ASP A 205 2.27 -1.68 19.99
N PHE A 206 1.43 -0.98 20.77
CA PHE A 206 -0.01 -1.11 20.65
C PHE A 206 -0.52 -0.53 19.33
N GLY A 207 -0.01 0.63 18.90
CA GLY A 207 -0.31 1.21 17.59
C GLY A 207 0.05 0.25 16.44
N ILE A 208 1.26 -0.29 16.44
CA ILE A 208 1.73 -1.29 15.47
C ILE A 208 0.84 -2.54 15.49
N GLY A 209 0.51 -3.06 16.67
CA GLY A 209 -0.34 -4.25 16.81
C GLY A 209 -1.74 -4.03 16.24
N THR A 210 -2.33 -2.86 16.50
CA THR A 210 -3.68 -2.51 16.00
C THR A 210 -3.67 -2.34 14.49
N TYR A 211 -2.66 -1.66 13.96
CA TYR A 211 -2.42 -1.50 12.52
C TYR A 211 -2.26 -2.86 11.82
N ARG A 212 -1.38 -3.74 12.33
CA ARG A 212 -1.18 -5.08 11.78
C ARG A 212 -2.46 -5.93 11.80
N PHE A 213 -3.25 -5.83 12.85
CA PHE A 213 -4.53 -6.53 12.94
C PHE A 213 -5.54 -6.01 11.91
N ALA A 214 -5.63 -4.68 11.76
CA ALA A 214 -6.54 -4.07 10.82
C ALA A 214 -6.19 -4.43 9.36
N MET A 215 -4.91 -4.32 9.01
CA MET A 215 -4.39 -4.67 7.67
C MET A 215 -4.47 -6.16 7.37
N GLY A 216 -4.00 -7.00 8.30
CA GLY A 216 -3.91 -8.45 8.06
C GLY A 216 -5.24 -9.20 8.18
N LYS A 217 -6.27 -8.61 8.80
CA LYS A 217 -7.55 -9.29 9.05
C LYS A 217 -8.76 -8.45 8.67
N VAL A 218 -8.91 -7.26 9.27
CA VAL A 218 -10.16 -6.49 9.16
C VAL A 218 -10.42 -6.00 7.74
N ILE A 219 -9.45 -5.33 7.10
CA ILE A 219 -9.60 -4.77 5.75
C ILE A 219 -9.85 -5.88 4.71
N PRO A 220 -9.08 -6.98 4.67
CA PRO A 220 -9.37 -8.10 3.78
C PRO A 220 -10.78 -8.68 3.95
N GLU A 221 -11.21 -8.92 5.20
CA GLU A 221 -12.55 -9.45 5.49
C GLU A 221 -13.66 -8.49 5.06
N MET A 222 -13.53 -7.19 5.39
CA MET A 222 -14.49 -6.17 4.98
C MET A 222 -14.58 -6.06 3.47
N THR A 223 -13.46 -6.16 2.76
CA THR A 223 -13.43 -6.10 1.29
C THR A 223 -14.15 -7.29 0.66
N LYS A 224 -13.98 -8.49 1.24
CA LYS A 224 -14.72 -9.69 0.80
C LYS A 224 -16.21 -9.58 1.01
N VAL A 225 -16.63 -9.12 2.19
CA VAL A 225 -18.04 -8.88 2.49
C VAL A 225 -18.63 -7.84 1.54
N ALA A 226 -17.91 -6.75 1.28
CA ALA A 226 -18.32 -5.73 0.33
C ALA A 226 -18.47 -6.29 -1.09
N TRP A 227 -17.50 -7.09 -1.56
CA TRP A 227 -17.59 -7.79 -2.84
C TRP A 227 -18.83 -8.70 -2.90
N ASP A 228 -19.03 -9.56 -1.90
CA ASP A 228 -20.17 -10.49 -1.89
C ASP A 228 -21.51 -9.74 -1.88
N SER A 229 -21.59 -8.60 -1.18
CA SER A 229 -22.79 -7.76 -1.15
C SER A 229 -23.07 -6.99 -2.45
N LYS A 230 -22.04 -6.72 -3.26
CA LYS A 230 -22.11 -5.91 -4.50
C LYS A 230 -21.89 -6.69 -5.77
N ARG A 231 -21.70 -8.00 -5.67
CA ARG A 231 -21.37 -8.89 -6.80
C ARG A 231 -22.29 -8.72 -7.99
N ASP A 232 -23.60 -8.73 -7.78
CA ASP A 232 -24.57 -8.64 -8.87
C ASP A 232 -24.53 -7.29 -9.57
N ASP A 233 -24.32 -6.20 -8.82
CA ASP A 233 -24.22 -4.85 -9.38
C ASP A 233 -22.91 -4.70 -10.19
N ILE A 234 -21.81 -5.22 -9.66
CA ILE A 234 -20.50 -5.18 -10.33
C ILE A 234 -20.50 -6.07 -11.58
N GLU A 235 -21.13 -7.25 -11.56
CA GLU A 235 -21.22 -8.15 -12.72
C GLU A 235 -22.13 -7.56 -13.81
N LYS A 236 -23.18 -6.81 -13.45
CA LYS A 236 -24.00 -6.06 -14.43
C LYS A 236 -23.20 -4.96 -15.12
N LEU A 237 -22.37 -4.22 -14.36
CA LEU A 237 -21.55 -3.13 -14.88
C LEU A 237 -20.33 -3.64 -15.67
N SER A 238 -19.78 -4.79 -15.29
CA SER A 238 -18.62 -5.41 -15.93
C SER A 238 -18.80 -6.93 -16.05
N PRO A 239 -19.53 -7.42 -17.07
CA PRO A 239 -19.81 -8.84 -17.26
C PRO A 239 -18.54 -9.70 -17.36
N GLY A 240 -18.53 -10.84 -16.66
CA GLY A 240 -17.44 -11.82 -16.69
C GLY A 240 -16.31 -11.57 -15.68
N ILE A 241 -16.40 -10.55 -14.83
CA ILE A 241 -15.38 -10.22 -13.83
C ILE A 241 -15.23 -11.35 -12.80
N ALA A 242 -16.33 -11.93 -12.32
CA ALA A 242 -16.30 -13.07 -11.40
C ALA A 242 -15.71 -14.35 -12.01
N ARG A 243 -15.78 -14.50 -13.35
CA ARG A 243 -15.24 -15.66 -14.06
C ARG A 243 -13.71 -15.61 -14.13
N LYS A 244 -13.13 -14.41 -14.24
CA LYS A 244 -11.67 -14.18 -14.21
C LYS A 244 -11.09 -14.48 -12.83
N MET A 245 -11.80 -14.12 -11.76
CA MET A 245 -11.41 -14.44 -10.38
C MET A 245 -11.24 -15.95 -10.17
N LYS A 246 -12.24 -16.76 -10.56
CA LYS A 246 -12.18 -18.22 -10.43
C LYS A 246 -11.05 -18.86 -11.25
N ALA A 247 -10.70 -18.29 -12.39
CA ALA A 247 -9.63 -18.81 -13.23
C ALA A 247 -8.24 -18.54 -12.63
N ARG A 248 -8.02 -17.36 -12.03
CA ARG A 248 -6.75 -17.01 -11.39
C ARG A 248 -6.48 -17.77 -10.10
N ASN A 249 -7.50 -17.94 -9.27
CA ASN A 249 -7.39 -18.72 -8.02
C ASN A 249 -7.16 -20.24 -8.25
N ARG A 250 -7.17 -20.71 -9.51
CA ARG A 250 -6.83 -22.10 -9.88
C ARG A 250 -5.41 -22.26 -10.42
N VAL A 251 -4.72 -21.16 -10.70
CA VAL A 251 -3.40 -21.14 -11.37
C VAL A 251 -2.28 -20.72 -10.40
N GLN A 252 -2.63 -20.18 -9.23
CA GLN A 252 -1.74 -19.95 -8.08
C GLN A 252 -1.92 -21.06 -7.05
#